data_AF-A0A7V4T502-F1
#
_entry.id   AF-A0A7V4T502-F1
#
_cell.length_a   1.000
_cell.length_b   1.000
_cell.length_c   1.000
_cell.angle_alpha   90.00
_cell.angle_beta   90.00
_cell.angle_gamma   90.00
#
_symmetry.space_group_name_H-M   'P 1'
#
loop_
_entity.id
_entity.type
_entity.pdbx_description
1 polymer ?
#
loop_
_entity_poly.entity_id
_entity_poly.type
_entity_poly.pdbx_seq_one_letter_code
_entity_poly.pdbx_strand_id
1 'polypeptide(L)'
;MKQINPFIVFGYESPEYFCDRRVETDTLISAVKNQRHVTLISLRRMGKTGLIKHVFFQLQNEPDFLLIYIDILPTMDLKDFIKELSKGILSANKSKTGIIEKMVKILSHLRPKISYDPATGKPAIELDISNYSEAEYTLDGLFTYLDNQNKQVVLAIDEFQQIVHYPEKNTEALLRSNMLKSRNVQLILSGSQQNLLFSMFQDSKRPFYRSTQIMTLNSIENETYRTFIINKFKEGKKEISDELVDKILEWTRCHTYYVQYYCNRLYELSDRKVKMQDVQKVASLILEENVIVYNNYRNMLTIQQFNLLKAIAKEGVVNRPTAKDFIFKYRLGAASSVKTTLTALIKKEIVVAGNDGYFIPDLFFSRWLQTI
;
A
#
# COMPACT_ATOMS: atom_id res chain seq x y z
N MET A 1 -3.28 5.28 25.72
CA MET A 1 -2.79 4.08 26.43
C MET A 1 -1.37 3.81 25.94
N LYS A 2 -0.44 3.42 26.81
CA LYS A 2 0.93 3.11 26.39
C LYS A 2 0.90 1.80 25.59
N GLN A 3 1.46 1.81 24.38
CA GLN A 3 1.55 0.63 23.52
C GLN A 3 2.30 -0.48 24.28
N ILE A 4 1.72 -1.68 24.37
CA ILE A 4 2.39 -2.81 25.05
C ILE A 4 3.47 -3.42 24.14
N ASN A 5 3.22 -3.46 22.82
CA ASN A 5 4.15 -3.99 21.83
C ASN A 5 4.57 -2.89 20.83
N PRO A 6 5.88 -2.56 20.74
CA PRO A 6 6.35 -1.46 19.91
C PRO A 6 6.38 -1.78 18.40
N PHE A 7 6.10 -3.02 18.01
CA PHE A 7 6.10 -3.44 16.60
C PHE A 7 4.67 -3.46 16.06
N ILE A 8 4.33 -2.47 15.24
CA ILE A 8 2.96 -2.26 14.76
C ILE A 8 2.70 -3.09 13.51
N VAL A 9 1.71 -3.98 13.60
CA VAL A 9 1.32 -4.85 12.48
C VAL A 9 0.35 -4.16 11.51
N PHE A 10 -0.51 -3.27 12.02
CA PHE A 10 -1.55 -2.61 11.24
C PHE A 10 -1.58 -1.10 11.44
N GLY A 11 -1.61 -0.36 10.34
CA GLY A 11 -1.79 1.09 10.35
C GLY A 11 -0.53 1.87 10.72
N TYR A 12 -0.75 3.10 11.17
CA TYR A 12 0.26 4.04 11.63
C TYR A 12 -0.27 4.64 12.93
N GLU A 13 0.62 4.78 13.91
CA GLU A 13 0.26 5.32 15.22
C GLU A 13 0.99 6.64 15.51
N SER A 14 2.33 6.60 15.52
CA SER A 14 3.15 7.77 15.80
C SER A 14 4.55 7.64 15.18
N PRO A 15 5.33 8.74 15.13
CA PRO A 15 6.73 8.71 14.69
C PRO A 15 7.61 7.72 15.46
N GLU A 16 7.30 7.47 16.73
CA GLU A 16 8.10 6.61 17.63
C GLU A 16 8.14 5.16 17.16
N TYR A 17 7.08 4.68 16.49
CA TYR A 17 6.95 3.30 16.01
C TYR A 17 7.17 3.17 14.50
N PHE A 18 7.50 4.27 13.82
CA PHE A 18 7.73 4.30 12.37
C PHE A 18 9.24 4.25 12.09
N CYS A 19 9.71 3.08 11.65
CA CYS A 19 11.12 2.88 11.34
C CYS A 19 11.53 3.63 10.06
N ASP A 20 12.53 4.50 10.19
CA ASP A 20 13.23 5.19 9.10
C ASP A 20 12.32 5.99 8.15
N ARG A 21 12.58 5.93 6.83
CA ARG A 21 11.91 6.72 5.77
C ARG A 21 12.12 8.23 5.86
N ARG A 22 13.24 8.68 6.41
CA ARG A 22 13.54 10.12 6.55
C ARG A 22 13.61 10.81 5.18
N VAL A 23 14.37 10.23 4.26
CA VAL A 23 14.54 10.80 2.91
C VAL A 23 13.22 10.84 2.14
N GLU A 24 12.42 9.77 2.20
CA GLU A 24 11.13 9.73 1.52
C GLU A 24 10.10 10.68 2.17
N THR A 25 10.13 10.82 3.49
CA THR A 25 9.31 11.79 4.24
C THR A 25 9.67 13.21 3.83
N ASP A 26 10.95 13.57 3.88
CA ASP A 26 11.43 14.90 3.51
C ASP A 26 11.14 15.22 2.05
N THR A 27 11.28 14.23 1.16
CA THR A 27 10.97 14.40 -0.26
C THR A 27 9.48 14.62 -0.50
N LEU A 28 8.59 13.91 0.20
CA LEU A 28 7.14 14.13 0.11
C LEU A 28 6.73 15.49 0.69
N ILE A 29 7.27 15.87 1.85
CA ILE A 29 7.03 17.20 2.45
C ILE A 29 7.52 18.30 1.51
N SER A 30 8.73 18.15 0.96
CA SER A 30 9.29 19.08 -0.03
C SER A 30 8.43 19.15 -1.29
N ALA A 31 7.91 18.03 -1.77
CA ALA A 31 7.01 18.02 -2.93
C ALA A 31 5.71 18.78 -2.63
N VAL A 32 5.08 18.53 -1.49
CA VAL A 32 3.89 19.24 -1.04
C VAL A 32 4.15 20.75 -0.92
N LYS A 33 5.20 21.17 -0.21
CA LYS A 33 5.54 22.58 -0.01
C LYS A 33 5.87 23.30 -1.32
N ASN A 34 6.37 22.59 -2.32
CA ASN A 34 6.68 23.12 -3.66
C ASN A 34 5.61 22.78 -4.71
N GLN A 35 4.39 22.47 -4.28
CA GLN A 35 3.22 22.28 -5.14
C GLN A 35 3.37 21.19 -6.21
N ARG A 36 4.20 20.17 -5.97
CA ARG A 36 4.40 19.02 -6.87
C ARG A 36 3.43 17.90 -6.53
N HIS A 37 2.79 17.33 -7.55
CA HIS A 37 2.08 16.06 -7.42
C HIS A 37 3.07 14.90 -7.38
N VAL A 38 2.81 13.91 -6.53
CA VAL A 38 3.69 12.73 -6.36
C VAL A 38 2.90 11.45 -6.57
N THR A 39 3.51 10.49 -7.27
CA THR A 39 3.05 9.10 -7.29
C THR A 39 4.03 8.21 -6.53
N LEU A 40 3.56 7.59 -5.45
CA LEU A 40 4.28 6.68 -4.58
C LEU A 40 4.03 5.22 -4.97
N ILE A 41 5.08 4.56 -5.47
CA ILE A 41 5.00 3.20 -6.01
C ILE A 41 5.82 2.24 -5.13
N SER A 42 5.24 1.12 -4.72
CA SER A 42 6.01 0.03 -4.11
C SER A 42 5.20 -1.25 -4.06
N LEU A 43 5.84 -2.38 -3.74
CA LEU A 43 5.15 -3.62 -3.45
C LEU A 43 4.13 -3.44 -2.31
N ARG A 44 3.15 -4.35 -2.27
CA ARG A 44 2.17 -4.38 -1.18
C ARG A 44 2.88 -4.53 0.17
N ARG A 45 2.35 -3.91 1.21
CA ARG A 45 2.86 -4.04 2.60
C ARG A 45 4.30 -3.51 2.84
N MET A 46 4.80 -2.63 1.98
CA MET A 46 6.09 -1.92 2.17
C MET A 46 6.01 -0.68 3.06
N GLY A 47 4.81 -0.25 3.47
CA GLY A 47 4.60 0.90 4.37
C GLY A 47 4.19 2.21 3.70
N LYS A 48 3.67 2.20 2.45
CA LYS A 48 3.18 3.40 1.73
C LYS A 48 2.18 4.21 2.55
N THR A 49 1.09 3.56 2.96
CA THR A 49 0.05 4.19 3.77
C THR A 49 0.60 4.73 5.09
N GLY A 50 1.57 4.02 5.70
CA GLY A 50 2.27 4.46 6.89
C GLY A 50 3.08 5.74 6.64
N LEU A 51 3.82 5.80 5.54
CA LEU A 51 4.58 6.99 5.12
C LEU A 51 3.67 8.18 4.86
N ILE A 52 2.56 8.01 4.14
CA ILE A 52 1.60 9.09 3.88
C ILE A 52 1.04 9.63 5.21
N LYS A 53 0.63 8.73 6.11
CA LYS A 53 0.13 9.11 7.45
C LYS A 53 1.21 9.77 8.30
N HIS A 54 2.46 9.36 8.16
CA HIS A 54 3.60 9.98 8.83
C HIS A 54 3.83 11.41 8.33
N VAL A 55 3.83 11.63 7.01
CA VAL A 55 3.90 12.97 6.41
C VAL A 55 2.73 13.83 6.89
N PHE A 56 1.52 13.28 6.91
CA PHE A 56 0.35 14.00 7.42
C PHE A 56 0.50 14.36 8.90
N PHE A 57 1.06 13.45 9.71
CA PHE A 57 1.36 13.72 11.11
C PHE A 57 2.35 14.89 11.28
N GLN A 58 3.35 15.02 10.40
CA GLN A 58 4.30 16.14 10.43
C GLN A 58 3.64 17.46 10.00
N LEU A 59 2.74 17.42 9.01
CA LEU A 59 2.08 18.61 8.45
C LEU A 59 0.82 19.06 9.22
N GLN A 60 0.22 18.22 10.07
CA GLN A 60 -1.09 18.51 10.68
C GLN A 60 -1.12 19.75 11.57
N ASN A 61 0.03 20.14 12.13
CA ASN A 61 0.17 21.33 12.98
C ASN A 61 0.51 22.59 12.18
N GLU A 62 0.82 22.46 10.89
CA GLU A 62 1.05 23.61 10.02
C GLU A 62 -0.30 24.20 9.57
N PRO A 63 -0.57 25.49 9.86
CA PRO A 63 -1.90 26.08 9.66
C PRO A 63 -2.29 26.19 8.18
N ASP A 64 -1.31 26.16 7.29
CA ASP A 64 -1.48 26.41 5.85
C ASP A 64 -2.00 25.20 5.07
N PHE A 65 -2.05 24.01 5.67
CA PHE A 65 -2.44 22.78 4.98
C PHE A 65 -3.82 22.26 5.40
N LEU A 66 -4.59 21.78 4.42
CA LEU A 66 -5.76 20.94 4.60
C LEU A 66 -5.42 19.53 4.10
N LEU A 67 -5.27 18.59 5.02
CA LEU A 67 -4.84 17.23 4.72
C LEU A 67 -6.06 16.31 4.56
N ILE A 68 -6.17 15.65 3.41
CA ILE A 68 -7.27 14.74 3.09
C ILE A 68 -6.68 13.41 2.62
N TYR A 69 -7.06 12.32 3.27
CA TYR A 69 -6.67 10.97 2.89
C TYR A 69 -7.92 10.18 2.51
N ILE A 70 -7.86 9.50 1.37
CA ILE A 70 -8.86 8.52 0.95
C ILE A 70 -8.18 7.22 0.50
N ASP A 71 -8.82 6.09 0.76
CA ASP A 71 -8.44 4.77 0.23
C ASP A 71 -9.54 4.32 -0.72
N ILE A 72 -9.20 4.20 -1.99
CA ILE A 72 -10.19 3.88 -3.02
C ILE A 72 -10.24 2.40 -3.37
N LEU A 73 -9.46 1.53 -2.73
CA LEU A 73 -9.52 0.09 -2.96
C LEU A 73 -10.94 -0.51 -2.91
N PRO A 74 -11.85 -0.09 -2.00
CA PRO A 74 -13.21 -0.66 -1.91
C PRO A 74 -14.17 -0.18 -3.00
N THR A 75 -13.79 0.80 -3.80
CA THR A 75 -14.68 1.46 -4.78
C THR A 75 -14.76 0.64 -6.07
N MET A 76 -15.95 0.59 -6.67
CA MET A 76 -16.20 -0.19 -7.89
C MET A 76 -16.38 0.65 -9.15
N ASP A 77 -16.75 1.93 -8.98
CA ASP A 77 -17.11 2.84 -10.06
C ASP A 77 -16.83 4.30 -9.68
N LEU A 78 -17.10 5.24 -10.60
CA LEU A 78 -16.89 6.67 -10.37
C LEU A 78 -17.78 7.21 -9.24
N LYS A 79 -18.98 6.63 -9.06
CA LYS A 79 -19.91 7.00 -7.99
C LYS A 79 -19.31 6.72 -6.61
N ASP A 80 -18.77 5.53 -6.44
CA ASP A 80 -18.11 5.12 -5.20
C ASP A 80 -16.88 6.00 -4.91
N PHE A 81 -16.11 6.36 -5.95
CA PHE A 81 -15.01 7.31 -5.82
C PHE A 81 -15.49 8.67 -5.30
N ILE A 82 -16.53 9.25 -5.91
CA ILE A 82 -17.10 10.55 -5.50
C ILE A 82 -17.59 10.49 -4.05
N LYS A 83 -18.24 9.39 -3.68
CA LYS A 83 -18.69 9.15 -2.30
C LYS A 83 -17.51 9.12 -1.34
N GLU A 84 -16.43 8.42 -1.66
CA GLU A 84 -15.26 8.30 -0.77
C GLU A 84 -14.50 9.63 -0.67
N LEU A 85 -14.32 10.35 -1.79
CA LEU A 85 -13.77 11.70 -1.79
C LEU A 85 -14.58 12.66 -0.92
N SER A 86 -15.91 12.62 -1.06
CA SER A 86 -16.83 13.46 -0.28
C SER A 86 -16.73 13.18 1.22
N LYS A 87 -16.64 11.91 1.64
CA LYS A 87 -16.41 11.54 3.04
C LYS A 87 -15.06 12.06 3.54
N GLY A 88 -14.00 11.96 2.73
CA GLY A 88 -12.68 12.49 3.04
C GLY A 88 -12.72 14.01 3.28
N ILE A 89 -13.37 14.75 2.39
CA ILE A 89 -13.56 16.21 2.47
C ILE A 89 -14.30 16.59 3.76
N LEU A 90 -15.42 15.92 4.06
CA LEU A 90 -16.21 16.16 5.28
C LEU A 90 -15.38 15.85 6.53
N SER A 91 -14.62 14.75 6.52
CA SER A 91 -13.82 14.32 7.67
C SER A 91 -12.68 15.29 7.99
N ALA A 92 -12.06 15.88 6.97
CA ALA A 92 -11.01 16.89 7.16
C ALA A 92 -11.53 18.26 7.60
N ASN A 93 -12.85 18.53 7.42
CA ASN A 93 -13.48 19.81 7.73
C ASN A 93 -14.52 19.73 8.87
N LYS A 94 -14.45 18.72 9.76
CA LYS A 94 -15.46 18.49 10.80
C LYS A 94 -15.78 19.71 11.69
N SER A 95 -14.79 20.59 11.93
CA SER A 95 -14.95 21.78 12.76
C SER A 95 -15.49 23.01 12.01
N LYS A 96 -15.65 22.95 10.68
CA LYS A 96 -16.03 24.08 9.85
C LYS A 96 -17.56 24.16 9.72
N THR A 97 -18.16 25.19 10.29
CA THR A 97 -19.60 25.49 10.14
C THR A 97 -19.97 25.68 8.66
N GLY A 98 -21.12 25.17 8.22
CA GLY A 98 -21.59 25.35 6.84
C GLY A 98 -21.05 24.34 5.83
N ILE A 99 -20.18 23.40 6.24
CA ILE A 99 -19.55 22.42 5.33
C ILE A 99 -20.58 21.45 4.75
N ILE A 100 -21.54 21.02 5.56
CA ILE A 100 -22.57 20.06 5.16
C ILE A 100 -23.44 20.69 4.08
N GLU A 101 -23.88 21.92 4.28
CA GLU A 101 -24.73 22.66 3.34
C GLU A 101 -24.01 22.87 2.01
N LYS A 102 -22.71 23.22 2.04
CA LYS A 102 -21.88 23.30 0.84
C LYS A 102 -21.75 21.96 0.12
N MET A 103 -21.52 20.88 0.85
CA MET A 103 -21.41 19.54 0.29
C MET A 103 -22.75 19.08 -0.30
N VAL A 104 -23.88 19.31 0.36
CA VAL A 104 -25.22 19.03 -0.17
C VAL A 104 -25.46 19.79 -1.47
N LYS A 105 -25.01 21.05 -1.56
CA LYS A 105 -25.11 21.86 -2.79
C LYS A 105 -24.25 21.28 -3.93
N ILE A 106 -23.02 20.87 -3.66
CA ILE A 106 -22.14 20.28 -4.68
C ILE A 106 -22.71 18.94 -5.18
N LEU A 107 -23.21 18.14 -4.24
CA LEU A 107 -23.74 16.81 -4.50
C LEU A 107 -25.20 16.83 -4.98
N SER A 108 -25.85 17.99 -5.16
CA SER A 108 -27.30 18.08 -5.34
C SER A 108 -27.83 17.29 -6.54
N HIS A 109 -27.03 17.19 -7.61
CA HIS A 109 -27.36 16.40 -8.80
C HIS A 109 -27.41 14.88 -8.53
N LEU A 110 -26.77 14.44 -7.45
CA LEU A 110 -26.69 13.03 -7.03
C LEU A 110 -27.62 12.71 -5.85
N ARG A 111 -28.55 13.62 -5.52
CA ARG A 111 -29.55 13.48 -4.45
C ARG A 111 -28.95 12.90 -3.15
N PRO A 112 -28.05 13.64 -2.50
CA PRO A 112 -27.24 13.10 -1.42
C PRO A 112 -28.08 12.92 -0.16
N LYS A 113 -27.94 11.77 0.48
CA LYS A 113 -28.41 11.57 1.85
C LYS A 113 -27.19 11.42 2.76
N ILE A 114 -26.94 12.46 3.55
CA ILE A 114 -25.82 12.53 4.49
C ILE A 114 -26.35 12.20 5.89
N SER A 115 -25.73 11.22 6.53
CA SER A 115 -25.97 10.85 7.92
C SER A 115 -24.62 10.75 8.66
N TYR A 116 -24.68 10.62 9.98
CA TYR A 116 -23.50 10.35 10.80
C TYR A 116 -23.68 9.01 11.49
N ASP A 117 -22.66 8.17 11.44
CA ASP A 117 -22.62 6.94 12.21
C ASP A 117 -22.53 7.28 13.71
N PRO A 118 -23.53 6.91 14.53
CA PRO A 118 -23.54 7.22 15.96
C PRO A 118 -22.37 6.60 16.74
N ALA A 119 -21.81 5.48 16.27
CA ALA A 119 -20.74 4.75 16.94
C ALA A 119 -19.35 5.31 16.58
N THR A 120 -19.14 5.72 15.33
CA THR A 120 -17.82 6.14 14.84
C THR A 120 -17.67 7.65 14.64
N GLY A 121 -18.78 8.40 14.65
CA GLY A 121 -18.78 9.85 14.38
C GLY A 121 -18.26 10.19 12.97
N LYS A 122 -18.26 9.22 12.05
CA LYS A 122 -17.86 9.39 10.66
C LYS A 122 -19.08 9.72 9.80
N PRO A 123 -18.94 10.58 8.77
CA PRO A 123 -20.02 10.85 7.84
C PRO A 123 -20.30 9.61 6.99
N ALA A 124 -21.57 9.26 6.86
CA ALA A 124 -22.08 8.32 5.88
C ALA A 124 -22.81 9.11 4.78
N ILE A 125 -22.52 8.79 3.53
CA ILE A 125 -23.13 9.44 2.37
C ILE A 125 -23.73 8.35 1.49
N GLU A 126 -25.02 8.47 1.20
CA GLU A 126 -25.70 7.72 0.16
C GLU A 126 -25.94 8.67 -1.02
N LEU A 127 -25.64 8.21 -2.24
CA LEU A 127 -25.82 8.96 -3.47
C LEU A 127 -26.75 8.16 -4.38
N ASP A 128 -27.72 8.83 -4.99
CA ASP A 128 -28.56 8.28 -6.04
C ASP A 128 -28.10 8.91 -7.36
N ILE A 129 -27.19 8.23 -8.06
CA ILE A 129 -26.67 8.68 -9.36
C ILE A 129 -27.42 7.90 -10.43
N SER A 130 -28.06 8.63 -11.34
CA SER A 130 -28.80 8.05 -12.45
C SER A 130 -28.05 8.10 -13.78
N ASN A 131 -27.04 8.98 -13.93
CA ASN A 131 -26.26 9.11 -15.17
C ASN A 131 -24.78 9.53 -14.93
N TYR A 132 -23.87 9.11 -15.83
CA TYR A 132 -22.43 9.40 -15.80
C TYR A 132 -22.09 10.90 -15.85
N SER A 133 -22.83 11.68 -16.63
CA SER A 133 -22.61 13.12 -16.76
C SER A 133 -22.81 13.87 -15.43
N GLU A 134 -23.74 13.41 -14.60
CA GLU A 134 -23.97 13.97 -13.26
C GLU A 134 -22.79 13.69 -12.33
N ALA A 135 -22.20 12.48 -12.43
CA ALA A 135 -21.01 12.11 -11.67
C ALA A 135 -19.79 12.95 -12.09
N GLU A 136 -19.58 13.15 -13.39
CA GLU A 136 -18.51 14.01 -13.92
C GLU A 136 -18.63 15.45 -13.41
N TYR A 137 -19.82 16.06 -13.54
CA TYR A 137 -20.07 17.41 -13.04
C TYR A 137 -19.84 17.53 -11.53
N THR A 138 -20.28 16.51 -10.78
CA THR A 138 -20.10 16.50 -9.32
C THR A 138 -18.64 16.39 -8.93
N LEU A 139 -17.85 15.58 -9.63
CA LEU A 139 -16.41 15.46 -9.40
C LEU A 139 -15.71 16.81 -9.66
N ASP A 140 -16.02 17.49 -10.75
CA ASP A 140 -15.49 18.82 -11.07
C ASP A 140 -15.90 19.85 -9.99
N GLY A 141 -17.14 19.78 -9.48
CA GLY A 141 -17.60 20.57 -8.35
C GLY A 141 -16.83 20.32 -7.05
N LEU A 142 -16.47 19.05 -6.76
CA LEU A 142 -15.66 18.70 -5.58
C LEU A 142 -14.23 19.23 -5.70
N PHE A 143 -13.59 19.09 -6.87
CA PHE A 143 -12.26 19.64 -7.10
C PHE A 143 -12.27 21.17 -7.06
N THR A 144 -13.28 21.81 -7.65
CA THR A 144 -13.47 23.27 -7.55
C THR A 144 -13.64 23.73 -6.10
N TYR A 145 -14.38 22.97 -5.29
CA TYR A 145 -14.49 23.25 -3.86
C TYR A 145 -13.15 23.15 -3.13
N LEU A 146 -12.37 22.11 -3.41
CA LEU A 146 -11.03 21.93 -2.85
C LEU A 146 -10.08 23.05 -3.27
N ASP A 147 -10.11 23.45 -4.54
CA ASP A 147 -9.25 24.50 -5.07
C ASP A 147 -9.51 25.86 -4.40
N ASN A 148 -10.77 26.15 -4.06
CA ASN A 148 -11.19 27.39 -3.41
C ASN A 148 -10.99 27.41 -1.88
N GLN A 149 -10.26 26.44 -1.29
CA GLN A 149 -9.94 26.52 0.13
C GLN A 149 -8.85 27.58 0.40
N ASN A 150 -8.95 28.26 1.54
CA ASN A 150 -7.92 29.22 1.97
C ASN A 150 -6.60 28.56 2.39
N LYS A 151 -6.60 27.24 2.53
CA LYS A 151 -5.43 26.42 2.86
C LYS A 151 -5.03 25.63 1.63
N GLN A 152 -3.74 25.33 1.49
CA GLN A 152 -3.23 24.41 0.51
C GLN A 152 -3.79 23.00 0.77
N VAL A 153 -4.48 22.42 -0.20
CA VAL A 153 -5.08 21.09 -0.06
C VAL A 153 -4.08 20.02 -0.45
N VAL A 154 -3.81 19.09 0.47
CA VAL A 154 -3.03 17.87 0.19
C VAL A 154 -4.00 16.70 0.17
N LEU A 155 -4.31 16.20 -1.02
CA LEU A 155 -5.20 15.05 -1.22
C LEU A 155 -4.37 13.80 -1.53
N ALA A 156 -4.28 12.90 -0.55
CA ALA A 156 -3.70 11.59 -0.71
C ALA A 156 -4.77 10.57 -1.14
N ILE A 157 -4.55 9.89 -2.26
CA ILE A 157 -5.43 8.85 -2.81
C ILE A 157 -4.66 7.53 -2.84
N ASP A 158 -4.98 6.62 -1.92
CA ASP A 158 -4.35 5.31 -1.83
C ASP A 158 -5.02 4.28 -2.72
N GLU A 159 -4.22 3.31 -3.19
CA GLU A 159 -4.56 2.31 -4.21
C GLU A 159 -5.15 2.94 -5.51
N PHE A 160 -4.55 4.04 -5.97
CA PHE A 160 -4.99 4.84 -7.12
C PHE A 160 -5.22 4.04 -8.41
N GLN A 161 -4.49 2.94 -8.62
CA GLN A 161 -4.68 2.09 -9.79
C GLN A 161 -6.07 1.45 -9.87
N GLN A 162 -6.85 1.47 -8.76
CA GLN A 162 -8.19 0.92 -8.71
C GLN A 162 -9.12 1.55 -9.76
N ILE A 163 -8.92 2.82 -10.11
CA ILE A 163 -9.72 3.52 -11.12
C ILE A 163 -9.70 2.87 -12.51
N VAL A 164 -8.68 2.06 -12.80
CA VAL A 164 -8.56 1.35 -14.10
C VAL A 164 -9.57 0.20 -14.20
N HIS A 165 -10.05 -0.31 -13.06
CA HIS A 165 -11.02 -1.40 -13.00
C HIS A 165 -12.48 -0.93 -13.05
N TYR A 166 -12.70 0.39 -12.97
CA TYR A 166 -14.03 0.95 -13.06
C TYR A 166 -14.66 0.69 -14.44
N PRO A 167 -15.99 0.48 -14.51
CA PRO A 167 -16.68 0.29 -15.79
C PRO A 167 -16.60 1.52 -16.70
N GLU A 168 -16.41 2.72 -16.15
CA GLU A 168 -16.35 3.95 -16.91
C GLU A 168 -14.99 4.16 -17.60
N LYS A 169 -15.02 4.28 -18.93
CA LYS A 169 -13.82 4.29 -19.77
C LYS A 169 -12.90 5.49 -19.58
N ASN A 170 -13.42 6.62 -19.10
CA ASN A 170 -12.71 7.91 -19.11
C ASN A 170 -12.30 8.41 -17.72
N THR A 171 -12.47 7.61 -16.66
CA THR A 171 -12.17 8.04 -15.28
C THR A 171 -10.73 8.54 -15.12
N GLU A 172 -9.75 7.86 -15.73
CA GLU A 172 -8.34 8.27 -15.70
C GLU A 172 -8.14 9.67 -16.32
N ALA A 173 -8.74 9.92 -17.49
CA ALA A 173 -8.66 11.22 -18.17
C ALA A 173 -9.40 12.32 -17.41
N LEU A 174 -10.53 12.00 -16.80
CA LEU A 174 -11.33 12.93 -16.01
C LEU A 174 -10.58 13.40 -14.75
N LEU A 175 -9.98 12.48 -14.00
CA LEU A 175 -9.17 12.82 -12.83
C LEU A 175 -7.92 13.61 -13.21
N ARG A 176 -7.29 13.26 -14.34
CA ARG A 176 -6.16 14.02 -14.89
C ARG A 176 -6.54 15.46 -15.23
N SER A 177 -7.70 15.67 -15.85
CA SER A 177 -8.23 17.00 -16.19
C SER A 177 -8.46 17.84 -14.93
N ASN A 178 -9.10 17.26 -13.91
CA ASN A 178 -9.31 17.93 -12.62
C ASN A 178 -7.98 18.30 -11.93
N MET A 179 -7.00 17.40 -11.96
CA MET A 179 -5.66 17.68 -11.44
C MET A 179 -5.00 18.87 -12.15
N LEU A 180 -5.13 18.99 -13.49
CA LEU A 180 -4.56 20.11 -14.25
C LEU A 180 -5.21 21.46 -13.95
N LYS A 181 -6.53 21.46 -13.75
CA LYS A 181 -7.29 22.69 -13.48
C LYS A 181 -7.02 23.21 -12.06
N SER A 182 -6.71 22.31 -11.12
CA SER A 182 -6.50 22.64 -9.72
C SER A 182 -5.14 23.31 -9.50
N ARG A 183 -5.13 24.48 -8.87
CA ARG A 183 -3.91 25.24 -8.52
C ARG A 183 -3.51 25.08 -7.05
N ASN A 184 -4.50 24.81 -6.20
CA ASN A 184 -4.36 24.74 -4.74
C ASN A 184 -4.53 23.30 -4.20
N VAL A 185 -4.61 22.31 -5.09
CA VAL A 185 -4.76 20.89 -4.72
C VAL A 185 -3.53 20.11 -5.16
N GLN A 186 -2.72 19.66 -4.21
CA GLN A 186 -1.60 18.76 -4.43
C GLN A 186 -2.03 17.32 -4.19
N LEU A 187 -1.63 16.44 -5.12
CA LEU A 187 -2.00 15.03 -5.08
C LEU A 187 -0.82 14.19 -4.63
N ILE A 188 -1.07 13.29 -3.68
CA ILE A 188 -0.20 12.15 -3.36
C ILE A 188 -0.95 10.89 -3.78
N LEU A 189 -0.59 10.32 -4.92
CA LEU A 189 -1.20 9.11 -5.45
C LEU A 189 -0.35 7.92 -5.02
N SER A 190 -0.93 6.85 -4.49
CA SER A 190 -0.16 5.65 -4.12
C SER A 190 -0.80 4.37 -4.61
N GLY A 191 0.01 3.31 -4.74
CA GLY A 191 -0.52 2.01 -5.15
C GLY A 191 0.47 0.87 -5.05
N SER A 192 -0.07 -0.35 -4.97
CA SER A 192 0.70 -1.59 -4.78
C SER A 192 0.99 -2.37 -6.07
N GLN A 193 0.19 -2.19 -7.12
CA GLN A 193 0.43 -2.81 -8.43
C GLN A 193 1.43 -2.00 -9.25
N GLN A 194 2.72 -2.20 -8.98
CA GLN A 194 3.81 -1.40 -9.57
C GLN A 194 3.74 -1.30 -11.09
N ASN A 195 3.51 -2.41 -11.80
CA ASN A 195 3.45 -2.42 -13.27
C ASN A 195 2.29 -1.60 -13.83
N LEU A 196 1.09 -1.73 -13.23
CA LEU A 196 -0.09 -0.99 -13.67
C LEU A 196 0.09 0.51 -13.39
N LEU A 197 0.51 0.84 -12.17
CA LEU A 197 0.70 2.23 -11.77
C LEU A 197 1.82 2.87 -12.59
N PHE A 198 2.96 2.19 -12.79
CA PHE A 198 4.04 2.68 -13.64
C PHE A 198 3.56 2.91 -15.08
N SER A 199 2.77 2.00 -15.65
CA SER A 199 2.13 2.18 -16.97
C SER A 199 1.30 3.47 -17.03
N MET A 200 0.48 3.77 -16.02
CA MET A 200 -0.37 4.97 -16.01
C MET A 200 0.44 6.27 -16.10
N PHE A 201 1.64 6.33 -15.49
CA PHE A 201 2.45 7.55 -15.43
C PHE A 201 3.62 7.60 -16.43
N GLN A 202 3.99 6.48 -17.07
CA GLN A 202 5.15 6.39 -17.97
C GLN A 202 4.81 5.97 -19.41
N ASP A 203 3.59 5.50 -19.70
CA ASP A 203 3.15 5.24 -21.07
C ASP A 203 2.58 6.50 -21.71
N SER A 204 3.14 6.92 -22.86
CA SER A 204 2.70 8.11 -23.60
C SER A 204 1.26 8.02 -24.11
N LYS A 205 0.64 6.83 -24.09
CA LYS A 205 -0.76 6.61 -24.48
C LYS A 205 -1.75 6.79 -23.33
N ARG A 206 -1.27 6.96 -22.08
CA ARG A 206 -2.10 7.08 -20.88
C ARG A 206 -2.29 8.54 -20.47
N PRO A 207 -3.47 8.95 -19.96
CA PRO A 207 -3.74 10.32 -19.54
C PRO A 207 -2.74 10.89 -18.52
N PHE A 208 -2.27 10.09 -17.57
CA PHE A 208 -1.34 10.54 -16.52
C PHE A 208 0.15 10.52 -16.93
N TYR A 209 0.47 10.34 -18.22
CA TYR A 209 1.84 10.36 -18.70
C TYR A 209 2.60 11.60 -18.22
N ARG A 210 3.74 11.39 -17.54
CA ARG A 210 4.63 12.42 -16.98
C ARG A 210 3.92 13.50 -16.16
N SER A 211 2.82 13.15 -15.51
CA SER A 211 1.96 14.12 -14.83
C SER A 211 2.33 14.34 -13.37
N THR A 212 3.19 13.50 -12.80
CA THR A 212 3.63 13.53 -11.40
C THR A 212 5.11 13.19 -11.28
N GLN A 213 5.72 13.59 -10.16
CA GLN A 213 6.99 13.03 -9.75
C GLN A 213 6.79 11.59 -9.26
N ILE A 214 7.56 10.64 -9.78
CA ILE A 214 7.53 9.25 -9.30
C ILE A 214 8.50 9.10 -8.12
N MET A 215 8.02 8.45 -7.06
CA MET A 215 8.82 8.00 -5.93
C MET A 215 8.59 6.51 -5.71
N THR A 216 9.68 5.74 -5.58
CA THR A 216 9.61 4.30 -5.31
C THR A 216 10.05 3.99 -3.88
N LEU A 217 9.25 3.21 -3.12
CA LEU A 217 9.71 2.70 -1.82
C LEU A 217 10.37 1.33 -1.97
N ASN A 218 11.66 1.30 -1.66
CA ASN A 218 12.45 0.08 -1.57
C ASN A 218 12.47 -0.45 -0.13
N SER A 219 13.11 -1.60 0.09
CA SER A 219 13.37 -2.11 1.44
C SER A 219 14.24 -1.11 2.22
N ILE A 220 14.02 -1.05 3.53
CA ILE A 220 14.86 -0.26 4.44
C ILE A 220 16.18 -1.01 4.62
N GLU A 221 17.27 -0.27 4.79
CA GLU A 221 18.59 -0.83 5.01
C GLU A 221 18.64 -1.71 6.26
N ASN A 222 19.42 -2.79 6.17
CA ASN A 222 19.51 -3.82 7.20
C ASN A 222 19.99 -3.22 8.54
N GLU A 223 21.04 -2.38 8.52
CA GLU A 223 21.57 -1.73 9.72
C GLU A 223 20.59 -0.78 10.39
N THR A 224 19.79 -0.06 9.60
CA THR A 224 18.75 0.83 10.13
C THR A 224 17.66 0.05 10.85
N TYR A 225 17.22 -1.08 10.26
CA TYR A 225 16.29 -1.97 10.93
C TYR A 225 16.90 -2.63 12.17
N ARG A 226 18.16 -3.07 12.10
CA ARG A 226 18.87 -3.66 13.24
C ARG A 226 18.83 -2.72 14.43
N THR A 227 19.23 -1.48 14.21
CA THR A 227 19.23 -0.42 15.23
C THR A 227 17.83 -0.17 15.80
N PHE A 228 16.82 -0.07 14.93
CA PHE A 228 15.43 0.13 15.36
C PHE A 228 14.93 -1.02 16.24
N ILE A 229 15.13 -2.27 15.82
CA ILE A 229 14.66 -3.46 16.53
C ILE A 229 15.32 -3.54 17.91
N ILE A 230 16.65 -3.44 17.98
CA ILE A 230 17.39 -3.52 19.26
C ILE A 230 16.91 -2.44 20.24
N ASN A 231 16.73 -1.22 19.76
CA ASN A 231 16.24 -0.11 20.59
C ASN A 231 14.84 -0.39 21.13
N LYS A 232 13.92 -0.91 20.31
CA LYS A 232 12.56 -1.26 20.75
C LYS A 232 12.52 -2.39 21.76
N PHE A 233 13.35 -3.43 21.60
CA PHE A 233 13.49 -4.45 22.64
C PHE A 233 14.03 -3.85 23.95
N LYS A 234 15.07 -3.00 23.87
CA LYS A 234 15.69 -2.36 25.04
C LYS A 234 14.73 -1.43 25.80
N GLU A 235 13.95 -0.61 25.10
CA GLU A 235 12.87 0.22 25.68
C GLU A 235 11.85 -0.64 26.46
N GLY A 236 11.56 -1.83 25.94
CA GLY A 236 10.75 -2.87 26.54
C GLY A 236 11.39 -3.64 27.70
N LYS A 237 12.63 -3.28 28.09
CA LYS A 237 13.47 -4.03 29.05
C LYS A 237 13.75 -5.47 28.61
N LYS A 238 13.83 -5.70 27.30
CA LYS A 238 14.24 -6.96 26.68
C LYS A 238 15.56 -6.79 25.93
N GLU A 239 16.29 -7.88 25.75
CA GLU A 239 17.59 -7.92 25.10
C GLU A 239 17.57 -8.91 23.94
N ILE A 240 18.02 -8.47 22.77
CA ILE A 240 18.22 -9.30 21.57
C ILE A 240 19.59 -8.98 21.00
N SER A 241 20.33 -10.00 20.56
CA SER A 241 21.65 -9.80 19.95
C SER A 241 21.55 -9.48 18.46
N ASP A 242 22.56 -8.78 17.96
CA ASP A 242 22.76 -8.44 16.55
C ASP A 242 22.61 -9.66 15.63
N GLU A 243 23.22 -10.79 16.00
CA GLU A 243 23.15 -12.04 15.23
C GLU A 243 21.71 -12.56 15.08
N LEU A 244 20.88 -12.44 16.12
CA LEU A 244 19.48 -12.87 16.05
C LEU A 244 18.67 -11.91 15.18
N VAL A 245 18.94 -10.61 15.27
CA VAL A 245 18.28 -9.62 14.42
C VAL A 245 18.63 -9.83 12.95
N ASP A 246 19.89 -10.13 12.62
CA ASP A 246 20.30 -10.45 11.26
C ASP A 246 19.53 -11.64 10.68
N LYS A 247 19.37 -12.71 11.46
CA LYS A 247 18.61 -13.89 11.04
C LYS A 247 17.14 -13.56 10.77
N ILE A 248 16.55 -12.67 11.58
CA ILE A 248 15.18 -12.18 11.35
C ILE A 248 15.13 -11.36 10.07
N LEU A 249 16.05 -10.43 9.86
CA LEU A 249 16.07 -9.53 8.70
C LEU A 249 16.35 -10.28 7.39
N GLU A 250 17.21 -11.30 7.41
CA GLU A 250 17.41 -12.25 6.32
C GLU A 250 16.13 -13.06 6.04
N TRP A 251 15.53 -13.63 7.08
CA TRP A 251 14.33 -14.45 6.93
C TRP A 251 13.15 -13.64 6.35
N THR A 252 12.99 -12.40 6.81
CA THR A 252 11.97 -11.43 6.38
C THR A 252 12.34 -10.63 5.12
N ARG A 253 13.55 -10.82 4.56
CA ARG A 253 14.08 -10.08 3.41
C ARG A 253 13.99 -8.56 3.57
N CYS A 254 14.15 -8.05 4.80
CA CYS A 254 14.01 -6.63 5.16
C CYS A 254 12.69 -5.98 4.68
N HIS A 255 11.64 -6.77 4.46
CA HIS A 255 10.37 -6.27 3.95
C HIS A 255 9.48 -5.82 5.12
N THR A 256 9.11 -4.54 5.11
CA THR A 256 8.51 -3.80 6.24
C THR A 256 7.48 -4.58 7.07
N TYR A 257 6.42 -5.08 6.43
CA TYR A 257 5.38 -5.82 7.15
C TYR A 257 5.89 -7.11 7.79
N TYR A 258 6.72 -7.90 7.09
CA TYR A 258 7.19 -9.17 7.62
C TYR A 258 8.17 -8.96 8.77
N VAL A 259 9.01 -7.92 8.71
CA VAL A 259 9.87 -7.49 9.84
C VAL A 259 9.01 -7.14 11.05
N GLN A 260 8.04 -6.25 10.89
CA GLN A 260 7.16 -5.80 11.97
C GLN A 260 6.34 -6.96 12.55
N TYR A 261 5.74 -7.81 11.70
CA TYR A 261 4.96 -8.96 12.13
C TYR A 261 5.81 -9.96 12.92
N TYR A 262 6.99 -10.30 12.40
CA TYR A 262 7.90 -11.23 13.07
C TYR A 262 8.36 -10.68 14.42
N CYS A 263 8.82 -9.42 14.45
CA CYS A 263 9.28 -8.79 15.69
C CYS A 263 8.14 -8.62 16.69
N ASN A 264 6.91 -8.36 16.24
CA ASN A 264 5.73 -8.31 17.09
C ASN A 264 5.51 -9.65 17.83
N ARG A 265 5.48 -10.77 17.09
CA ARG A 265 5.31 -12.12 17.68
C ARG A 265 6.49 -12.51 18.56
N LEU A 266 7.71 -12.17 18.15
CA LEU A 266 8.91 -12.43 18.95
C LEU A 266 8.90 -11.62 20.25
N TYR A 267 8.49 -10.35 20.19
CA TYR A 267 8.39 -9.49 21.35
C TYR A 267 7.29 -9.96 22.31
N GLU A 268 6.19 -10.55 21.81
CA GLU A 268 5.19 -11.19 22.66
C GLU A 268 5.74 -12.45 23.36
N LEU A 269 6.40 -13.33 22.59
CA LEU A 269 6.82 -14.66 23.05
C LEU A 269 8.07 -14.66 23.93
N SER A 270 8.98 -13.70 23.72
CA SER A 270 10.25 -13.66 24.43
C SER A 270 10.12 -13.11 25.85
N ASP A 271 10.92 -13.67 26.77
CA ASP A 271 11.13 -13.11 28.10
C ASP A 271 12.09 -11.90 28.04
N ARG A 272 12.89 -11.70 29.09
CA ARG A 272 13.89 -10.63 29.14
C ARG A 272 15.01 -10.77 28.11
N LYS A 273 15.42 -11.98 27.76
CA LYS A 273 16.53 -12.21 26.81
C LYS A 273 16.11 -13.18 25.71
N VAL A 274 16.12 -12.71 24.48
CA VAL A 274 15.77 -13.49 23.29
C VAL A 274 16.85 -14.54 23.00
N LYS A 275 16.43 -15.76 22.71
CA LYS A 275 17.29 -16.88 22.32
C LYS A 275 17.00 -17.31 20.89
N MET A 276 17.93 -18.06 20.29
CA MET A 276 17.74 -18.67 18.97
C MET A 276 16.45 -19.53 18.88
N GLN A 277 16.13 -20.23 19.96
CA GLN A 277 14.94 -21.07 20.06
C GLN A 277 13.65 -20.26 19.91
N ASP A 278 13.62 -19.03 20.42
CA ASP A 278 12.46 -18.14 20.31
C ASP A 278 12.26 -17.70 18.85
N VAL A 279 13.35 -17.33 18.18
CA VAL A 279 13.37 -16.97 16.74
C VAL A 279 12.87 -18.17 15.91
N GLN A 280 13.45 -19.36 16.09
CA GLN A 280 13.02 -20.56 15.38
C GLN A 280 11.55 -20.90 15.65
N LYS A 281 11.10 -20.80 16.90
CA LYS A 281 9.71 -21.05 17.28
C LYS A 281 8.75 -20.08 16.61
N VAL A 282 9.06 -18.78 16.58
CA VAL A 282 8.24 -17.77 15.88
C VAL A 282 8.16 -18.08 14.39
N ALA A 283 9.28 -18.40 13.73
CA ALA A 283 9.27 -18.78 12.32
C ALA A 283 8.34 -19.97 12.05
N SER A 284 8.41 -21.03 12.87
CA SER A 284 7.53 -22.20 12.73
C SER A 284 6.06 -21.85 12.96
N LEU A 285 5.74 -21.11 14.04
CA LEU A 285 4.36 -20.71 14.34
C LEU A 285 3.72 -19.91 13.20
N ILE A 286 4.46 -18.95 12.63
CA ILE A 286 3.96 -18.15 11.49
C ILE A 286 3.58 -19.03 10.31
N LEU A 287 4.41 -20.04 9.99
CA LEU A 287 4.15 -20.94 8.88
C LEU A 287 3.00 -21.90 9.19
N GLU A 288 2.97 -22.48 10.39
CA GLU A 288 1.95 -23.43 10.87
C GLU A 288 0.55 -22.82 10.86
N GLU A 289 0.39 -21.59 11.35
CA GLU A 289 -0.88 -20.86 11.39
C GLU A 289 -1.50 -20.66 9.99
N ASN A 290 -0.67 -20.61 8.95
CA ASN A 290 -1.12 -20.36 7.58
C ASN A 290 -1.19 -21.64 6.72
N VAL A 291 -0.88 -22.83 7.26
CA VAL A 291 -0.86 -24.09 6.48
C VAL A 291 -2.19 -24.38 5.79
N ILE A 292 -3.32 -24.13 6.45
CA ILE A 292 -4.65 -24.35 5.87
C ILE A 292 -4.86 -23.43 4.65
N VAL A 293 -4.46 -22.16 4.76
CA VAL A 293 -4.54 -21.18 3.66
C VAL A 293 -3.64 -21.60 2.50
N TYR A 294 -2.41 -22.03 2.79
CA TYR A 294 -1.46 -22.46 1.76
C TYR A 294 -1.87 -23.74 1.05
N ASN A 295 -2.50 -24.69 1.77
CA ASN A 295 -3.10 -25.87 1.15
C ASN A 295 -4.26 -25.49 0.23
N ASN A 296 -5.07 -24.50 0.59
CA ASN A 296 -6.11 -24.00 -0.31
C ASN A 296 -5.52 -23.36 -1.57
N TYR A 297 -4.42 -22.58 -1.45
CA TYR A 297 -3.71 -22.07 -2.62
C TYR A 297 -3.20 -23.20 -3.51
N ARG A 298 -2.60 -24.24 -2.94
CA ARG A 298 -2.17 -25.43 -3.69
C ARG A 298 -3.33 -26.06 -4.46
N ASN A 299 -4.51 -26.19 -3.85
CA ASN A 299 -5.68 -26.81 -4.48
C ASN A 299 -6.27 -25.98 -5.64
N MET A 300 -6.04 -24.66 -5.64
CA MET A 300 -6.49 -23.76 -6.71
C MET A 300 -5.50 -23.65 -7.90
N LEU A 301 -4.36 -24.32 -7.82
CA LEU A 301 -3.29 -24.26 -8.81
C LEU A 301 -3.16 -25.59 -9.54
N THR A 302 -2.77 -25.52 -10.81
CA THR A 302 -2.37 -26.74 -11.54
C THR A 302 -1.05 -27.27 -10.97
N ILE A 303 -0.77 -28.56 -11.18
CA ILE A 303 0.48 -29.19 -10.74
C ILE A 303 1.70 -28.43 -11.30
N GLN A 304 1.63 -27.99 -12.57
CA GLN A 304 2.69 -27.22 -13.21
C GLN A 304 2.87 -25.84 -12.57
N GLN A 305 1.77 -25.14 -12.27
CA GLN A 305 1.80 -23.86 -11.55
C GLN A 305 2.45 -24.01 -10.17
N PHE A 306 2.04 -25.03 -9.42
CA PHE A 306 2.57 -25.28 -8.08
C PHE A 306 4.06 -25.66 -8.10
N ASN A 307 4.48 -26.50 -9.05
CA ASN A 307 5.89 -26.88 -9.19
C ASN A 307 6.78 -25.69 -9.58
N LEU A 308 6.30 -24.81 -10.47
CA LEU A 308 7.01 -23.58 -10.81
C LEU A 308 7.13 -22.64 -9.60
N LEU A 309 6.07 -22.49 -8.80
CA LEU A 309 6.13 -21.69 -7.57
C LEU A 309 7.15 -22.24 -6.57
N LYS A 310 7.18 -23.55 -6.34
CA LYS A 310 8.20 -24.18 -5.49
C LYS A 310 9.62 -23.90 -5.99
N ALA A 311 9.84 -23.99 -7.31
CA ALA A 311 11.13 -23.68 -7.92
C ALA A 311 11.54 -22.21 -7.69
N ILE A 312 10.62 -21.26 -7.92
CA ILE A 312 10.85 -19.83 -7.66
C ILE A 312 11.13 -19.58 -6.18
N ALA A 313 10.36 -20.21 -5.28
CA ALA A 313 10.56 -20.08 -3.84
C ALA A 313 11.95 -20.55 -3.40
N LYS A 314 12.44 -21.68 -3.94
CA LYS A 314 13.76 -22.25 -3.58
C LYS A 314 14.94 -21.40 -4.07
N GLU A 315 14.81 -20.74 -5.22
CA GLU A 315 15.81 -19.75 -5.68
C GLU A 315 15.65 -18.37 -5.00
N GLY A 316 14.46 -18.08 -4.45
CA GLY A 316 14.10 -16.78 -3.89
C GLY A 316 13.72 -15.74 -4.96
N VAL A 317 14.56 -15.58 -5.98
CA VAL A 317 14.35 -14.72 -7.17
C VAL A 317 14.90 -15.43 -8.41
N VAL A 318 14.17 -15.40 -9.52
CA VAL A 318 14.56 -16.09 -10.78
C VAL A 318 14.60 -15.12 -11.96
N ASN A 319 15.77 -14.85 -12.52
CA ASN A 319 15.93 -13.93 -13.66
C ASN A 319 15.50 -14.54 -15.00
N ARG A 320 15.77 -15.83 -15.22
CA ARG A 320 15.56 -16.54 -16.49
C ARG A 320 14.77 -17.82 -16.25
N PRO A 321 13.46 -17.73 -15.97
CA PRO A 321 12.63 -18.89 -15.63
C PRO A 321 12.47 -19.89 -16.79
N THR A 322 12.80 -19.49 -18.02
CA THR A 322 12.78 -20.36 -19.20
C THR A 322 14.16 -20.91 -19.60
N ALA A 323 15.21 -20.62 -18.84
CA ALA A 323 16.55 -21.13 -19.11
C ALA A 323 16.62 -22.65 -18.88
N LYS A 324 17.42 -23.34 -19.71
CA LYS A 324 17.57 -24.80 -19.64
C LYS A 324 17.99 -25.28 -18.26
N ASP A 325 18.95 -24.61 -17.61
CA ASP A 325 19.49 -25.02 -16.32
C ASP A 325 18.43 -24.98 -15.21
N PHE A 326 17.62 -23.91 -15.16
CA PHE A 326 16.53 -23.78 -14.19
C PHE A 326 15.44 -24.82 -14.44
N ILE A 327 15.03 -24.99 -15.71
CA ILE A 327 14.03 -25.99 -16.10
C ILE A 327 14.49 -27.40 -15.75
N PHE A 328 15.75 -27.73 -16.03
CA PHE A 328 16.32 -29.04 -15.77
C PHE A 328 16.43 -29.31 -14.27
N LYS A 329 16.96 -28.35 -13.49
CA LYS A 329 17.10 -28.43 -12.03
C LYS A 329 15.79 -28.78 -11.34
N TYR A 330 14.68 -28.18 -11.79
CA TYR A 330 13.36 -28.35 -11.16
C TYR A 330 12.37 -29.23 -11.94
N ARG A 331 12.81 -29.84 -13.05
CA ARG A 331 12.01 -30.74 -13.90
C ARG A 331 10.68 -30.11 -14.36
N LEU A 332 10.74 -28.87 -14.88
CA LEU A 332 9.56 -28.04 -15.18
C LEU A 332 8.93 -28.30 -16.57
N GLY A 333 9.43 -29.27 -17.33
CA GLY A 333 8.95 -29.59 -18.67
C GLY A 333 9.51 -28.67 -19.75
N ALA A 334 8.71 -28.33 -20.78
CA ALA A 334 9.16 -27.50 -21.89
C ALA A 334 9.14 -25.99 -21.55
N ALA A 335 10.07 -25.22 -22.12
CA ALA A 335 10.18 -23.77 -21.89
C ALA A 335 8.92 -22.99 -22.26
N SER A 336 8.19 -23.40 -23.30
CA SER A 336 6.90 -22.81 -23.69
C SER A 336 5.83 -23.01 -22.61
N SER A 337 5.78 -24.19 -22.00
CA SER A 337 4.87 -24.49 -20.89
C SER A 337 5.20 -23.66 -19.66
N VAL A 338 6.49 -23.51 -19.33
CA VAL A 338 6.94 -22.65 -18.22
C VAL A 338 6.56 -21.19 -18.45
N LYS A 339 6.73 -20.67 -19.67
CA LYS A 339 6.33 -19.30 -20.02
C LYS A 339 4.82 -19.10 -19.83
N THR A 340 3.98 -20.00 -20.34
CA THR A 340 2.52 -19.92 -20.18
C THR A 340 2.11 -19.99 -18.70
N THR A 341 2.74 -20.88 -17.95
CA THR A 341 2.51 -21.05 -16.50
C THR A 341 2.88 -19.79 -15.73
N LEU A 342 4.05 -19.20 -16.03
CA LEU A 342 4.51 -17.96 -15.43
C LEU A 342 3.56 -16.80 -15.71
N THR A 343 3.12 -16.63 -16.97
CA THR A 343 2.14 -15.60 -17.33
C THR A 343 0.84 -15.75 -16.56
N ALA A 344 0.35 -16.99 -16.38
CA ALA A 344 -0.85 -17.26 -15.58
C ALA A 344 -0.66 -16.89 -14.10
N LEU A 345 0.51 -17.18 -13.51
CA LEU A 345 0.83 -16.84 -12.13
C LEU A 345 0.98 -15.32 -11.92
N ILE A 346 1.55 -14.60 -12.89
CA ILE A 346 1.63 -13.14 -12.89
C ILE A 346 0.23 -12.53 -12.98
N LYS A 347 -0.63 -13.06 -13.86
CA LYS A 347 -2.02 -12.60 -13.98
C LYS A 347 -2.83 -12.82 -12.70
N LYS A 348 -2.51 -13.87 -11.93
CA LYS A 348 -3.08 -14.14 -10.60
C LYS A 348 -2.42 -13.32 -9.47
N GLU A 349 -1.42 -12.49 -9.77
CA GLU A 349 -0.61 -11.72 -8.81
C GLU A 349 0.14 -12.57 -7.76
N ILE A 350 0.29 -13.88 -8.00
CA ILE A 350 1.04 -14.79 -7.11
C ILE A 350 2.55 -14.68 -7.35
N VAL A 351 2.94 -14.28 -8.57
CA VAL A 351 4.34 -13.99 -8.94
C VAL A 351 4.41 -12.57 -9.47
N VAL A 352 5.43 -11.83 -9.04
CA VAL A 352 5.70 -10.47 -9.49
C VAL A 352 7.04 -10.46 -10.24
N ALA A 353 7.11 -9.65 -11.30
CA ALA A 353 8.36 -9.33 -11.98
C ALA A 353 8.97 -8.09 -11.31
N GLY A 354 10.16 -8.24 -10.74
CA GLY A 354 11.01 -7.12 -10.30
C GLY A 354 12.19 -6.91 -11.25
N ASN A 355 13.07 -5.98 -10.88
CA ASN A 355 14.27 -5.66 -11.68
C ASN A 355 15.22 -6.87 -11.80
N ASP A 356 15.36 -7.66 -10.73
CA ASP A 356 16.30 -8.78 -10.66
C ASP A 356 15.70 -10.12 -11.10
N GLY A 357 14.40 -10.14 -11.42
CA GLY A 357 13.69 -11.34 -11.86
C GLY A 357 12.32 -11.52 -11.23
N TYR A 358 11.81 -12.75 -11.33
CA TYR A 358 10.50 -13.15 -10.85
C TYR A 358 10.57 -13.71 -9.43
N PHE A 359 9.65 -13.29 -8.57
CA PHE A 359 9.60 -13.73 -7.17
C PHE A 359 8.16 -13.79 -6.65
N ILE A 360 7.96 -14.45 -5.51
CA ILE A 360 6.68 -14.54 -4.82
C ILE A 360 6.60 -13.40 -3.79
N PRO A 361 5.65 -12.46 -3.91
CA PRO A 361 5.57 -11.29 -3.02
C PRO A 361 5.03 -11.64 -1.62
N ASP A 362 4.28 -12.74 -1.49
CA ASP A 362 3.94 -13.31 -0.18
C ASP A 362 5.13 -14.08 0.38
N LEU A 363 5.86 -13.46 1.30
CA LEU A 363 7.07 -14.04 1.84
C LEU A 363 6.80 -15.25 2.72
N PHE A 364 5.72 -15.25 3.51
CA PHE A 364 5.40 -16.39 4.38
C PHE A 364 5.01 -17.59 3.52
N PHE A 365 4.22 -17.38 2.47
CA PHE A 365 3.93 -18.43 1.50
C PHE A 365 5.20 -18.91 0.79
N SER A 366 6.10 -18.00 0.38
CA SER A 366 7.40 -18.37 -0.19
C SER A 366 8.24 -19.20 0.79
N ARG A 367 8.25 -18.88 2.08
CA ARG A 367 9.00 -19.62 3.10
C ARG A 367 8.40 -21.01 3.32
N TRP A 368 7.07 -21.13 3.35
CA TRP A 368 6.40 -22.43 3.41
C TRP A 368 6.71 -23.31 2.17
N LEU A 369 6.72 -22.72 0.97
CA LEU A 369 7.10 -23.47 -0.24
C LEU A 369 8.56 -23.96 -0.23
N GLN A 370 9.45 -23.28 0.50
CA GLN A 370 10.83 -23.72 0.68
C GLN A 370 10.95 -24.96 1.58
N THR A 371 9.99 -25.19 2.48
CA THR A 371 10.03 -26.33 3.42
C THR A 371 9.49 -27.63 2.83
N ILE A 372 8.94 -27.61 1.60
CA ILE A 372 8.26 -28.76 0.96
C ILE A 372 8.83 -29.19 -0.40
#